data_AF-A0AAN8X4N5-F1
#
_entry.id   AF-A0AAN8X4N5-F1
#
_cell.length_a   1.000
_cell.length_b   1.000
_cell.length_c   1.000
_cell.angle_alpha   90.00
_cell.angle_beta   90.00
_cell.angle_gamma   90.00
#
_symmetry.space_group_name_H-M   'P 1'
#
loop_
_entity.id
_entity.type
_entity.pdbx_description
1 polymer ?
#
loop_
_entity_poly.entity_id
_entity_poly.type
_entity_poly.pdbx_seq_one_letter_code
_entity_poly.pdbx_strand_id
1 'polypeptide(L)'
;MSFIAPMVAGIFTNNKQTLVQWQNLFWLCVPIYVLPEIFFLIFVSGTVQEWNYASSKEDKTQLELCLNHKDTERKTLENEKK
;
A
#
# COMPACT_ATOMS: atom_id res chain seq x y z
N MET A 1 -1.57 -3.69 14.53
CA MET A 1 -0.98 -3.74 15.89
C MET A 1 -1.76 -2.93 16.94
N SER A 2 -2.70 -2.06 16.56
CA SER A 2 -3.28 -1.06 17.49
C SER A 2 -4.15 -1.62 18.62
N PHE A 3 -4.75 -2.81 18.48
CA PHE A 3 -5.52 -3.45 19.56
C PHE A 3 -4.71 -4.45 20.40
N ILE A 4 -3.65 -5.02 19.84
CA ILE A 4 -2.85 -6.08 20.49
C ILE A 4 -1.77 -5.47 21.38
N ALA A 5 -1.26 -4.29 21.02
CA ALA A 5 -0.21 -3.59 21.76
C ALA A 5 -0.53 -3.37 23.27
N PRO A 6 -1.70 -2.81 23.66
CA PRO A 6 -2.02 -2.65 25.09
C PRO A 6 -2.23 -3.98 25.82
N MET A 7 -2.67 -5.04 25.14
CA MET A 7 -2.79 -6.38 25.73
C MET A 7 -1.42 -6.98 26.04
N VAL A 8 -0.48 -6.93 25.09
CA VAL A 8 0.89 -7.43 25.29
C VAL A 8 1.62 -6.59 26.35
N ALA A 9 1.48 -5.26 26.30
CA ALA A 9 2.03 -4.39 27.34
C ALA A 9 1.45 -4.73 28.73
N GLY A 10 0.14 -4.98 28.82
CA GLY A 10 -0.54 -5.38 30.06
C GLY A 10 -0.07 -6.73 30.63
N ILE A 11 0.30 -7.69 29.77
CA ILE A 11 0.90 -8.97 30.18
C ILE A 11 2.33 -8.77 30.72
N PHE A 12 3.14 -7.95 30.04
CA PHE A 12 4.53 -7.71 30.44
C PHE A 12 4.69 -6.80 31.66
N THR A 13 3.71 -5.94 31.93
CA THR A 13 3.73 -4.99 33.06
C THR A 13 2.94 -5.46 34.29
N ASN A 14 2.13 -6.52 34.17
CA ASN A 14 1.42 -7.08 35.32
C ASN A 14 2.43 -7.62 36.34
N ASN A 15 2.34 -7.14 37.59
CA ASN A 15 3.16 -7.50 38.76
C ASN A 15 4.61 -6.98 38.82
N LYS A 16 5.21 -6.45 37.75
CA LYS A 16 6.56 -5.87 37.78
C LYS A 16 6.68 -4.80 36.69
N GLN A 17 6.74 -3.54 37.10
CA GLN A 17 6.86 -2.39 36.20
C GLN A 17 8.32 -1.93 36.17
N THR A 18 9.24 -2.81 35.75
CA THR A 18 10.68 -2.51 35.72
C THR A 18 11.15 -2.11 34.32
N LEU A 19 12.23 -1.33 34.23
CA LEU A 19 12.82 -0.92 32.95
C LEU A 19 13.23 -2.11 32.06
N VAL A 20 13.62 -3.23 32.67
CA VAL A 20 14.04 -4.44 31.94
C VAL A 20 12.88 -5.07 31.18
N GLN A 21 11.67 -5.07 31.73
CA GLN A 21 10.49 -5.59 31.01
C GLN A 21 10.09 -4.73 29.81
N TRP A 22 10.26 -3.41 29.91
CA TRP A 22 10.05 -2.52 28.78
C TRP A 22 11.07 -2.74 27.67
N GLN A 23 12.34 -2.97 28.00
CA GLN A 23 13.35 -3.33 27.00
C GLN A 23 12.99 -4.64 26.28
N ASN A 24 12.48 -5.64 26.99
CA ASN A 24 12.02 -6.89 26.36
C ASN A 24 10.85 -6.65 25.38
N LEU A 25 9.95 -5.74 25.71
CA LEU A 25 8.85 -5.35 24.81
C LEU A 25 9.39 -4.68 23.53
N PHE A 26 10.38 -3.80 23.66
CA PHE A 26 11.03 -3.17 22.50
C PHE A 26 11.72 -4.20 21.61
N TRP A 27 12.46 -5.14 22.21
CA TRP A 27 13.09 -6.24 21.47
C TRP A 27 12.09 -7.15 20.77
N LEU A 28 10.89 -7.33 21.32
CA LEU A 28 9.80 -8.07 20.67
C LEU A 28 9.24 -7.31 19.46
N CYS A 29 9.17 -5.98 19.51
CA CYS A 29 8.67 -5.18 18.40
C CYS A 29 9.60 -5.19 17.18
N VAL A 30 10.92 -5.24 17.38
CA VAL A 30 11.91 -5.21 16.29
C VAL A 30 11.64 -6.25 15.19
N PRO A 31 11.59 -7.57 15.47
CA PRO A 31 11.34 -8.56 14.44
C PRO A 31 9.94 -8.45 13.81
N ILE A 32 8.95 -7.97 14.57
CA ILE A 32 7.58 -7.78 14.07
C ILE A 32 7.53 -6.72 12.96
N TYR A 33 8.39 -5.68 13.03
CA TYR A 33 8.48 -4.66 11.99
C TYR A 33 9.46 -5.04 10.88
N VAL A 34 10.59 -5.67 11.23
CA VAL A 34 11.65 -5.99 10.26
C VAL A 34 11.27 -7.17 9.36
N LEU A 35 10.61 -8.21 9.88
CA LEU A 35 10.30 -9.41 9.07
C LEU A 35 9.34 -9.13 7.90
N PRO A 36 8.21 -8.41 8.07
CA PRO A 36 7.35 -8.04 6.96
C PRO A 36 8.04 -7.16 5.93
N GLU A 37 8.95 -6.29 6.38
CA GLU A 37 9.72 -5.40 5.51
C GLU A 37 10.71 -6.19 4.65
N ILE A 38 11.44 -7.14 5.24
CA ILE A 38 12.30 -8.08 4.49
C ILE A 38 11.45 -8.91 3.51
N PHE A 39 10.32 -9.44 3.96
CA PHE A 39 9.40 -10.19 3.11
C PHE A 39 8.93 -9.33 1.92
N PHE A 40 8.53 -8.08 2.20
CA PHE A 40 8.14 -7.15 1.16
C PHE A 40 9.28 -6.88 0.17
N LEU A 41 10.51 -6.65 0.64
CA LEU A 41 11.67 -6.43 -0.24
C LEU A 41 11.96 -7.61 -1.18
N ILE A 42 11.69 -8.84 -0.74
CA ILE A 42 11.90 -10.04 -1.56
C ILE A 42 10.79 -10.21 -2.60
N PHE A 43 9.54 -9.93 -2.24
CA PHE A 43 8.37 -10.28 -3.05
C PHE A 43 7.70 -9.10 -3.76
N VAL A 44 8.14 -7.86 -3.51
CA VAL A 44 7.57 -6.68 -4.17
C VAL A 44 7.81 -6.74 -5.68
N SER A 45 6.75 -6.50 -6.45
CA SER A 45 6.86 -6.23 -7.89
C SER A 45 6.39 -4.80 -8.16
N GLY A 46 7.21 -4.03 -8.88
CA GLY A 46 6.84 -2.70 -9.38
C GLY A 46 6.10 -2.73 -10.72
N THR A 47 5.79 -3.91 -11.26
CA THR A 47 5.08 -4.02 -12.53
C THR A 47 3.59 -3.82 -12.34
N VAL A 48 2.97 -3.17 -13.33
CA VAL A 48 1.51 -3.09 -13.46
C VAL A 48 0.97 -4.52 -13.51
N GLN A 49 0.11 -4.85 -12.55
CA GLN A 49 -0.47 -6.20 -12.42
C GLN A 49 -1.57 -6.40 -13.47
N GLU A 50 -1.83 -7.64 -13.87
CA GLU A 50 -2.77 -7.94 -14.97
C GLU A 50 -4.20 -7.47 -14.70
N TRP A 51 -4.63 -7.47 -13.43
CA TRP A 51 -5.93 -6.92 -13.01
C TRP A 51 -6.05 -5.41 -13.17
N ASN A 52 -4.94 -4.69 -13.39
CA ASN A 52 -4.97 -3.26 -13.71
C ASN A 52 -5.57 -3.00 -15.09
N TYR A 53 -5.54 -3.98 -16.00
CA TYR A 53 -6.15 -3.85 -17.31
C TYR A 53 -7.61 -4.31 -17.26
N ALA A 54 -8.48 -3.43 -17.75
CA ALA A 54 -9.83 -3.68 -18.22
C ALA A 54 -10.05 -5.11 -18.77
N SER A 55 -10.55 -6.03 -17.95
CA SER A 55 -10.80 -7.42 -18.34
C SER A 55 -12.17 -7.61 -19.00
N SER A 56 -13.08 -6.62 -18.89
CA SER A 56 -14.40 -6.65 -19.51
C SER A 56 -14.42 -5.89 -20.86
N LYS A 57 -15.34 -6.31 -21.76
CA LYS A 57 -15.62 -5.57 -23.01
C LYS A 57 -16.11 -4.13 -22.74
N GLU A 58 -16.76 -3.90 -21.60
CA GLU A 58 -17.25 -2.58 -21.19
C GLU A 58 -16.08 -1.64 -20.85
N ASP A 59 -15.06 -2.14 -20.16
CA ASP A 59 -13.90 -1.32 -19.77
C ASP A 59 -13.02 -0.94 -20.97
N LYS A 60 -12.90 -1.82 -21.98
CA LYS A 60 -12.20 -1.49 -23.24
C LYS A 60 -12.94 -0.39 -24.02
N THR A 61 -14.27 -0.45 -24.02
CA THR A 61 -15.12 0.57 -24.66
C THR A 61 -14.96 1.92 -23.98
N GLN A 62 -14.93 1.96 -22.64
CA GLN A 62 -14.68 3.18 -21.86
C GLN A 62 -13.26 3.74 -22.12
N LEU A 63 -12.24 2.89 -22.20
CA LEU A 63 -10.87 3.31 -22.50
C LEU A 63 -10.76 3.92 -23.90
N GLU A 64 -11.38 3.30 -24.91
CA GLU A 64 -11.43 3.84 -26.28
C GLU A 64 -12.20 5.17 -26.35
N LEU A 65 -13.32 5.30 -25.64
CA LEU A 65 -14.06 6.57 -25.53
C LEU A 65 -13.21 7.69 -24.90
N CYS A 66 -12.50 7.39 -23.80
CA CYS A 66 -11.63 8.35 -23.12
C CYS A 66 -10.43 8.80 -23.98
N LEU A 67 -9.82 7.89 -24.76
CA LEU A 67 -8.72 8.20 -25.66
C LEU A 67 -9.19 9.08 -26.82
N ASN A 68 -10.32 8.72 -27.44
CA ASN A 68 -10.90 9.49 -28.53
C ASN A 68 -11.32 10.90 -28.09
N HIS A 69 -11.83 11.05 -26.87
CA HIS A 69 -12.15 12.37 -26.31
C HIS A 69 -10.89 13.24 -26.16
N LYS A 70 -9.81 12.71 -25.59
CA LYS A 70 -8.54 13.45 -25.44
C LYS A 70 -7.91 13.86 -26.76
N ASP A 71 -7.99 13.02 -27.78
CA ASP A 71 -7.47 13.35 -29.11
C ASP A 71 -8.33 14.40 -29.82
N THR A 72 -9.64 14.38 -29.57
CA THR A 72 -10.55 15.44 -30.06
C THR A 72 -10.21 16.77 -29.38
N GLU A 73 -10.04 16.79 -28.06
CA GLU A 73 -9.65 18.00 -27.33
C GLU A 73 -8.29 18.53 -27.78
N ARG A 74 -7.28 17.67 -27.99
CA ARG A 74 -5.97 18.10 -28.51
C ARG A 74 -6.07 18.76 -29.87
N LYS A 75 -6.85 18.20 -30.80
CA LYS A 75 -7.05 18.78 -32.14
C LYS A 75 -7.78 20.12 -32.09
N THR A 76 -8.75 20.26 -31.19
CA THR A 76 -9.46 21.54 -30.99
C THR A 76 -8.49 22.62 -30.48
N LEU A 77 -7.67 22.28 -29.48
CA LEU A 77 -6.67 23.19 -28.91
C LEU A 77 -5.55 23.56 -29.90
N GLU A 78 -5.19 22.66 -30.83
CA GLU A 78 -4.22 22.94 -31.90
C GLU A 78 -4.81 23.86 -32.97
N ASN A 79 -6.10 23.69 -33.32
CA ASN A 79 -6.78 24.55 -34.28
C ASN A 79 -7.05 25.96 -33.75
N GLU A 80 -7.26 26.12 -32.44
CA GLU A 80 -7.43 27.45 -31.81
C GLU A 80 -6.12 28.26 -31.74
N LYS A 81 -4.96 27.60 -31.87
CA LYS A 81 -3.64 28.25 -31.83
C LYS A 81 -3.13 28.71 -33.19
N LYS A 82 -3.86 28.46 -34.27
CA LYS A 82 -3.50 28.80 -35.65
C LYS A 82 -4.36 29.94 -36.18
#